data_AF-A0A2U3ALE0-F1
#
_entry.id   AF-A0A2U3ALE0-F1
#
_cell.length_a   1.000
_cell.length_b   1.000
_cell.length_c   1.000
_cell.angle_alpha   90.00
_cell.angle_beta   90.00
_cell.angle_gamma   90.00
#
_symmetry.space_group_name_H-M   'P 1'
#
loop_
_entity.id
_entity.type
_entity.pdbx_description
1 polymer ?
#
loop_
_entity_poly.entity_id
_entity_poly.type
_entity_poly.pdbx_seq_one_letter_code
_entity_poly.pdbx_strand_id
1 'polypeptide(L)' 'MVHPHKISKRSIQLLVTKYTAAFNGNTGISPQKLRHSCATDYIKNDGNIITLRDQLGHSDIKTTRRFLSNAI' A
#
# COMPACT_ATOMS: atom_id res chain seq x y z
N MET A 1 -14.64 28.11 -15.81
CA MET A 1 -13.80 27.76 -14.63
C MET A 1 -13.69 26.24 -14.57
N VAL A 2 -12.50 25.68 -14.83
CA VAL A 2 -12.28 24.22 -14.75
C VAL A 2 -11.84 23.90 -13.32
N HIS A 3 -12.68 23.18 -12.58
CA HIS A 3 -12.29 22.66 -11.28
C HIS A 3 -11.36 21.47 -11.50
N PRO A 4 -10.19 21.38 -10.83
CA PRO A 4 -9.32 20.22 -10.96
C PRO A 4 -10.09 18.98 -10.50
N HIS A 5 -10.37 18.09 -11.45
CA HIS A 5 -11.03 16.83 -11.16
C HIS A 5 -10.07 15.90 -10.44
N LYS A 6 -10.47 15.42 -9.26
CA LYS A 6 -9.74 14.37 -8.55
C LYS A 6 -9.66 13.13 -9.43
N ILE A 7 -8.48 12.52 -9.49
CA ILE A 7 -8.29 11.25 -10.20
C ILE A 7 -9.20 10.20 -9.56
N SER A 8 -9.93 9.45 -10.39
CA SER A 8 -10.80 8.38 -9.90
C SER A 8 -9.99 7.20 -9.34
N LYS A 9 -10.55 6.48 -8.36
CA LYS A 9 -9.94 5.24 -7.83
C LYS A 9 -9.64 4.23 -8.95
N ARG A 10 -10.52 4.14 -9.95
CA ARG A 10 -10.36 3.23 -11.09
C ARG A 10 -9.18 3.63 -11.97
N SER A 11 -9.00 4.92 -12.23
CA SER A 11 -7.86 5.42 -13.00
C SER A 11 -6.53 5.08 -12.31
N ILE A 12 -6.45 5.23 -10.99
CA ILE A 12 -5.26 4.85 -10.21
C ILE A 12 -4.98 3.35 -10.33
N GLN A 13 -6.01 2.51 -10.18
CA GLN A 13 -5.86 1.06 -10.33
C GLN A 13 -5.35 0.68 -11.72
N LEU A 14 -5.93 1.26 -12.78
CA LEU A 14 -5.52 1.00 -14.16
C LEU A 14 -4.07 1.41 -14.42
N LEU A 15 -3.64 2.56 -13.91
CA LEU A 15 -2.26 3.01 -14.01
C LEU A 15 -1.30 2.04 -13.32
N VAL A 16 -1.60 1.66 -12.07
CA VAL A 16 -0.77 0.69 -11.34
C VAL A 16 -0.70 -0.63 -12.09
N THR A 17 -1.82 -1.18 -12.56
CA THR A 17 -1.82 -2.42 -13.34
C THR A 17 -1.01 -2.29 -14.64
N LYS A 18 -1.16 -1.19 -15.37
CA LYS A 18 -0.42 -0.95 -16.63
C LYS A 18 1.09 -0.99 -16.41
N TYR A 19 1.60 -0.23 -15.44
CA TYR A 19 3.04 -0.15 -15.22
C TYR A 19 3.59 -1.42 -14.59
N THR A 20 2.89 -2.00 -13.62
CA THR A 20 3.35 -3.24 -12.98
C THR A 20 3.33 -4.45 -13.92
N ALA A 21 2.40 -4.52 -14.86
CA ALA A 21 2.37 -5.58 -15.87
C ALA A 21 3.61 -5.55 -16.78
N ALA A 22 4.12 -4.36 -17.10
CA ALA A 22 5.31 -4.19 -17.95
C ALA A 22 6.61 -4.65 -17.28
N PHE A 23 6.72 -4.52 -15.95
CA PHE A 23 7.95 -4.85 -15.20
C PHE A 23 7.90 -6.21 -14.50
N ASN A 24 6.72 -6.64 -14.00
CA ASN A 24 6.58 -7.78 -13.09
C ASN A 24 5.72 -8.93 -13.66
N GLY A 25 5.63 -9.07 -14.98
CA GLY A 25 5.03 -10.26 -15.62
C GLY A 25 3.55 -10.50 -15.25
N ASN A 26 2.75 -9.43 -15.16
CA ASN A 26 1.31 -9.49 -14.91
C ASN A 26 0.87 -10.18 -13.59
N THR A 27 1.65 -9.99 -12.51
CA THR A 27 1.39 -10.54 -11.15
C THR A 27 0.16 -9.98 -10.43
N GLY A 28 -0.73 -9.25 -11.12
CA GLY A 28 -1.95 -8.69 -10.54
C GLY A 28 -1.67 -7.76 -9.36
N ILE A 29 -0.67 -6.88 -9.50
CA ILE A 29 -0.32 -5.89 -8.47
C ILE A 29 -1.39 -4.79 -8.47
N SER A 30 -1.86 -4.45 -7.26
CA SER A 30 -2.87 -3.43 -7.02
C SER A 30 -2.34 -2.36 -6.06
N PRO A 31 -2.94 -1.14 -6.02
CA PRO A 31 -2.53 -0.10 -5.07
C PRO A 31 -2.52 -0.59 -3.62
N GLN A 32 -3.47 -1.45 -3.25
CA GLN A 32 -3.54 -2.03 -1.91
C GLN A 32 -2.40 -3.02 -1.64
N LYS A 33 -2.03 -3.87 -2.61
CA LYS A 33 -0.87 -4.75 -2.48
C LYS A 33 0.43 -3.96 -2.29
N LEU A 34 0.61 -2.84 -3.00
CA LEU A 34 1.76 -1.96 -2.82
C LEU A 34 1.81 -1.37 -1.40
N ARG A 35 0.66 -0.92 -0.88
CA ARG A 35 0.55 -0.47 0.52
C ARG A 35 0.92 -1.58 1.52
N HIS A 36 0.48 -2.81 1.27
CA HIS A 36 0.86 -3.94 2.11
C HIS A 36 2.36 -4.24 2.05
N SER A 37 2.97 -4.20 0.86
CA SER A 37 4.43 -4.38 0.70
C SER A 37 5.19 -3.35 1.51
N CYS A 38 4.84 -2.06 1.36
CA CYS A 38 5.46 -0.97 2.11
C CYS A 38 5.37 -1.20 3.63
N ALA A 39 4.21 -1.61 4.15
CA ALA A 39 4.04 -1.91 5.57
C ALA A 39 4.86 -3.11 6.04
N THR A 40 4.95 -4.17 5.23
CA THR A 40 5.81 -5.33 5.53
C THR A 40 7.28 -4.95 5.53
N ASP A 41 7.74 -4.20 4.52
CA ASP A 41 9.14 -3.79 4.41
C ASP A 41 9.53 -2.85 5.55
N TYR A 42 8.64 -1.94 5.95
CA TYR A 42 8.88 -1.07 7.10
C TYR A 42 9.12 -1.86 8.40
N ILE A 43 8.31 -2.90 8.66
CA ILE A 43 8.48 -3.74 9.84
C ILE A 43 9.74 -4.60 9.75
N LYS A 44 10.08 -5.12 8.55
CA LYS A 44 11.33 -5.88 8.33
C LYS A 44 12.59 -5.07 8.57
N ASN A 45 12.52 -3.74 8.42
CA ASN A 45 13.61 -2.82 8.72
C ASN A 45 13.52 -2.25 10.16
N ASP A 46 13.00 -3.05 11.10
CA ASP A 46 12.87 -2.70 12.53
C ASP A 46 12.06 -1.42 12.80
N GLY A 47 11.15 -1.07 11.89
CA GLY A 47 10.30 0.10 12.01
C GLY A 47 9.30 -0.01 13.16
N ASN A 48 9.05 1.11 13.85
CA ASN A 48 8.10 1.16 14.97
C ASN A 48 6.65 0.99 14.48
N ILE A 49 5.97 -0.05 14.97
CA ILE A 49 4.57 -0.36 14.62
C ILE A 49 3.56 0.75 14.94
N ILE A 50 3.80 1.53 16.00
CA ILE A 50 2.92 2.64 16.40
C ILE A 50 2.97 3.73 15.31
N THR A 51 4.18 4.07 14.87
CA THR A 51 4.41 5.02 13.77
C THR A 51 3.79 4.49 12.47
N LEU A 52 3.92 3.19 12.18
CA LEU A 52 3.30 2.58 11.00
C LEU A 52 1.77 2.67 11.05
N ARG A 53 1.15 2.44 12.20
CA ARG A 53 -0.32 2.61 12.37
C ARG A 53 -0.74 4.03 12.01
N ASP A 54 -0.01 5.03 12.48
CA ASP A 54 -0.34 6.44 12.24
C ASP A 54 -0.14 6.82 10.77
N GLN A 55 0.94 6.34 10.13
CA GLN A 55 1.18 6.51 8.69
C GLN A 55 0.10 5.86 7.82
N LEU A 56 -0.40 4.70 8.24
CA LEU A 56 -1.50 4.01 7.56
C LEU A 56 -2.87 4.63 7.88
N GLY A 57 -2.98 5.43 8.94
CA GLY A 57 -4.26 5.99 9.40
C GLY A 57 -5.21 4.92 9.94
N HIS A 58 -4.66 3.87 10.57
CA HIS A 58 -5.47 2.81 11.17
C HIS A 58 -5.96 3.21 12.56
N SER A 59 -7.28 3.17 12.78
CA SER A 59 -7.88 3.51 14.08
C SER A 59 -7.54 2.51 15.18
N ASP A 60 -7.23 1.25 14.83
CA ASP A 60 -6.84 0.20 15.78
C ASP A 60 -5.50 -0.42 15.38
N ILE A 61 -4.58 -0.47 16.33
CA ILE A 61 -3.26 -1.10 16.22
C ILE A 61 -3.36 -2.59 15.84
N LYS A 62 -4.46 -3.28 16.18
CA LYS A 62 -4.68 -4.70 15.81
C LYS A 62 -4.61 -4.91 14.30
N THR A 63 -5.09 -3.97 13.49
CA THR A 63 -5.05 -4.08 12.02
C THR A 63 -3.62 -4.00 11.49
N THR A 64 -2.76 -3.22 12.13
CA THR A 64 -1.33 -3.10 11.79
C THR A 64 -0.51 -4.30 12.28
N ARG A 65 -0.91 -4.95 13.39
CA ARG A 65 -0.20 -6.14 13.90
C ARG A 65 -0.11 -7.30 12.91
N ARG A 66 -1.01 -7.36 11.91
CA ARG A 66 -0.95 -8.37 10.84
C ARG A 66 0.39 -8.36 10.10
N PHE A 67 1.08 -7.22 10.03
CA PHE A 67 2.37 -7.10 9.35
C PHE A 67 3.55 -7.64 10.18
N LEU A 68 3.44 -7.73 11.50
CA LEU A 68 4.49 -8.33 12.36
C LEU A 68 4.68 -9.82 12.06
N SER A 69 3.59 -10.55 11.83
CA SER A 69 3.63 -12.00 11.57
C SER A 69 4.31 -12.37 10.26
N ASN A 70 4.42 -11.43 9.31
CA ASN A 70 5.04 -11.67 7.99
C ASN A 70 6.50 -11.21 7.94
N ALA A 71 7.03 -10.70 9.05
CA ALA A 71 8.41 -10.20 9.16
C ALA A 71 9.33 -11.15 9.94
N ILE A 72 8.78 -12.26 10.47
CA ILE A 72 9.52 -13.33 11.16
C ILE A 72 9.68 -14.51 10.19
#